data_AF-A0A413SRP5-F1
#
_entry.id   AF-A0A413SRP5-F1
#
_cell.length_a   1.000
_cell.length_b   1.000
_cell.length_c   1.000
_cell.angle_alpha   90.00
_cell.angle_beta   90.00
_cell.angle_gamma   90.00
#
_symmetry.space_group_name_H-M   'P 1'
#
loop_
_entity.id
_entity.type
_entity.pdbx_description
1 polymer ?
#
loop_
_entity_poly.entity_id
_entity_poly.type
_entity_poly.pdbx_seq_one_letter_code
_entity_poly.pdbx_strand_id
1 'polypeptide(L)'
;MQEHFLWIEDRKEKAGFIFWKRLLQQLCPDIKVESKTNNSELVKAVRNLKDTENRYIIVLDNSFDNLQVALEQKRLREYVEEKNNVALMNIVCFEYILLEFRKLIDWIYAPEDEFHIKRAGVIAAREKILDSIQSGDMDYKAIKEIIEYDKNIDEHNVEQIVAKILFDLTRNTGLEVSKGSIGDCWIKSCCDWKERAKDDICGLNYSKLSIYDKMKIIYEETCLKEQFSIAGLEVA
;
A
#
# COMPACT_ATOMS: atom_id res chain seq x y z
N MET A 1 27.59 2.93 -13.94
CA MET A 1 27.15 2.17 -12.76
C MET A 1 25.68 1.90 -12.99
N GLN A 2 25.26 0.65 -12.93
CA GLN A 2 23.85 0.30 -13.17
C GLN A 2 23.00 0.89 -12.04
N GLU A 3 22.00 1.69 -12.39
CA GLU A 3 21.05 2.25 -11.44
C GLU A 3 19.77 1.41 -11.39
N HIS A 4 19.06 1.51 -10.27
CA HIS A 4 17.81 0.78 -10.03
C HIS A 4 16.71 1.77 -9.71
N PHE A 5 15.57 1.62 -10.39
CA PHE A 5 14.43 2.53 -10.26
C PHE A 5 13.16 1.79 -9.86
N LEU A 6 12.38 2.40 -8.96
CA LEU A 6 10.98 2.06 -8.74
C LEU A 6 10.12 3.17 -9.36
N TRP A 7 9.32 2.82 -10.37
CA TRP A 7 8.36 3.74 -10.98
C TRP A 7 6.95 3.43 -10.49
N ILE A 8 6.25 4.47 -10.05
CA ILE A 8 4.91 4.39 -9.50
C ILE A 8 4.01 5.47 -10.11
N GLU A 9 2.70 5.24 -10.13
CA GLU A 9 1.70 6.22 -10.56
C GLU A 9 1.53 7.37 -9.57
N ASP A 10 1.71 7.13 -8.27
CA ASP A 10 1.51 8.13 -7.23
C ASP A 10 2.23 9.46 -7.48
N ARG A 11 1.56 10.59 -7.17
CA ARG A 11 2.20 11.92 -7.20
C ARG A 11 3.13 12.12 -6.00
N LYS A 12 4.17 12.93 -6.17
CA LYS A 12 5.26 13.12 -5.18
C LYS A 12 4.78 13.60 -3.80
N GLU A 13 3.68 14.34 -3.77
CA GLU A 13 3.07 14.89 -2.57
C GLU A 13 2.03 13.98 -1.89
N LYS A 14 1.81 12.77 -2.42
CA LYS A 14 0.75 11.85 -1.97
C LYS A 14 1.29 10.74 -1.07
N ALA A 15 0.37 10.14 -0.32
CA ALA A 15 0.65 9.12 0.68
C ALA A 15 1.46 7.95 0.12
N GLY A 16 1.06 7.39 -1.03
CA GLY A 16 1.74 6.27 -1.67
C GLY A 16 3.19 6.58 -2.06
N PHE A 17 3.46 7.73 -2.68
CA PHE A 17 4.85 8.13 -2.98
C PHE A 17 5.70 8.29 -1.72
N ILE A 18 5.15 8.92 -0.67
CA ILE A 18 5.86 9.11 0.60
C ILE A 18 6.15 7.75 1.25
N PHE A 19 5.19 6.82 1.23
CA PHE A 19 5.35 5.45 1.71
C PHE A 19 6.47 4.73 0.97
N TRP A 20 6.38 4.62 -0.37
CA TRP A 20 7.38 3.92 -1.19
C TRP A 20 8.78 4.47 -1.01
N LYS A 21 8.90 5.80 -1.01
CA LYS A 21 10.18 6.48 -0.78
C LYS A 21 10.76 6.12 0.58
N ARG A 22 9.95 6.07 1.63
CA ARG A 22 10.41 5.76 3.00
C ARG A 22 10.74 4.29 3.17
N LEU A 23 9.94 3.39 2.62
CA LEU A 23 10.17 1.94 2.62
C LEU A 23 11.52 1.62 1.98
N LEU A 24 11.75 2.08 0.74
CA LEU A 24 12.99 1.79 0.02
C LEU A 24 14.19 2.50 0.63
N GLN A 25 14.04 3.71 1.16
CA GLN A 25 15.13 4.37 1.91
C GLN A 25 15.64 3.54 3.10
N GLN A 26 14.78 2.74 3.73
CA GLN A 26 15.20 1.88 4.85
C GLN A 26 15.70 0.51 4.38
N LEU A 27 15.03 -0.10 3.40
CA LEU A 27 15.23 -1.51 3.06
C LEU A 27 16.11 -1.74 1.83
N CYS A 28 16.08 -0.80 0.88
CA CYS A 28 16.77 -0.89 -0.41
C CYS A 28 17.27 0.51 -0.85
N PRO A 29 18.22 1.12 -0.11
CA PRO A 29 18.58 2.53 -0.25
C PRO A 29 19.15 2.91 -1.63
N ASP A 30 19.64 1.93 -2.39
CA ASP A 30 20.18 2.13 -3.74
C ASP A 30 19.09 2.28 -4.82
N ILE A 31 17.82 2.08 -4.47
CA ILE A 31 16.70 2.18 -5.41
C ILE A 31 16.11 3.59 -5.40
N LYS A 32 16.04 4.19 -6.59
CA LYS A 32 15.46 5.52 -6.78
C LYS A 32 13.96 5.43 -7.08
N VAL A 33 13.14 6.09 -6.27
CA VAL A 33 11.69 6.18 -6.49
C VAL A 33 11.33 7.35 -7.39
N GLU A 34 10.62 7.07 -8.48
CA GLU A 34 10.13 8.08 -9.42
C GLU A 34 8.61 8.01 -9.61
N SER A 35 7.96 9.16 -9.43
CA SER A 35 6.55 9.35 -9.74
C SER A 35 6.36 9.55 -11.24
N LYS A 36 5.37 8.86 -11.81
CA LYS A 36 4.82 9.12 -13.16
C LYS A 36 3.43 9.75 -13.12
N THR A 37 2.95 10.17 -11.95
CA THR A 37 1.77 11.01 -11.68
C THR A 37 0.38 10.38 -11.89
N ASN A 38 0.27 9.38 -12.76
CA ASN A 38 -0.93 8.54 -12.95
C ASN A 38 -0.58 7.29 -13.78
N ASN A 39 -1.53 6.34 -13.85
CA ASN A 39 -1.40 5.07 -14.56
C ASN A 39 -1.08 5.26 -16.05
N SER A 40 -1.81 6.14 -16.75
CA SER A 40 -1.62 6.35 -18.18
C SER A 40 -0.21 6.85 -18.51
N GLU A 41 0.31 7.79 -17.72
CA GLU A 41 1.68 8.31 -17.90
C GLU A 41 2.75 7.30 -17.51
N LEU A 42 2.50 6.46 -16.49
CA LEU A 42 3.38 5.33 -16.16
C LEU A 42 3.48 4.32 -17.31
N VAL A 43 2.34 3.89 -17.85
CA VAL A 43 2.30 2.95 -18.99
C VAL A 43 2.97 3.55 -20.22
N LYS A 44 2.76 4.83 -20.51
CA LYS A 44 3.45 5.55 -21.59
C LYS A 44 4.97 5.61 -21.36
N ALA A 45 5.42 5.84 -20.13
CA ALA A 45 6.83 5.87 -19.80
C ALA A 45 7.49 4.51 -20.06
N VAL A 46 6.85 3.41 -19.66
CA VAL A 46 7.36 2.05 -19.91
C VAL A 46 7.36 1.72 -21.41
N ARG A 47 6.32 2.10 -22.15
CA ARG A 47 6.27 1.92 -23.61
C ARG A 47 7.44 2.61 -24.30
N ASN A 48 7.78 3.83 -23.88
CA ASN A 48 8.81 4.66 -24.50
C ASN A 48 10.21 4.46 -23.88
N LEU A 49 10.36 3.54 -22.93
CA LEU A 49 11.63 3.25 -22.28
C LEU A 49 12.59 2.60 -23.29
N LYS A 50 13.66 3.35 -23.62
CA LYS A 50 14.75 2.90 -24.50
C LYS A 50 16.01 2.49 -23.74
N ASP A 51 16.10 2.87 -22.47
CA ASP A 51 17.25 2.50 -21.66
C ASP A 51 17.25 1.00 -21.39
N THR A 52 18.41 0.39 -21.58
CA THR A 52 18.65 -1.05 -21.38
C THR A 52 19.75 -1.31 -20.36
N GLU A 53 20.41 -0.25 -19.86
CA GLU A 53 21.49 -0.37 -18.90
C GLU A 53 20.97 -0.44 -17.46
N ASN A 54 19.95 0.35 -17.12
CA ASN A 54 19.39 0.39 -15.77
C ASN A 54 18.24 -0.60 -15.59
N ARG A 55 17.95 -0.94 -14.33
CA ARG A 55 16.83 -1.80 -13.95
C ARG A 55 15.64 -0.96 -13.53
N TYR A 56 14.46 -1.30 -14.05
CA TYR A 56 13.21 -0.63 -13.73
C TYR A 56 12.21 -1.60 -13.11
N ILE A 57 11.62 -1.19 -12.00
CA ILE A 57 10.58 -1.94 -11.31
C ILE A 57 9.34 -1.09 -11.34
N ILE A 58 8.26 -1.64 -11.87
CA ILE A 58 7.03 -0.90 -12.07
C ILE A 58 6.00 -1.43 -11.08
N VAL A 59 5.47 -0.53 -10.26
CA VAL A 59 4.26 -0.77 -9.48
C VAL A 59 3.17 0.01 -10.18
N LEU A 60 2.10 -0.69 -10.55
CA LEU A 60 0.89 -0.10 -11.11
C LEU A 60 -0.28 -0.69 -10.32
N ASP A 61 -1.21 0.15 -9.88
CA ASP A 61 -2.42 -0.30 -9.19
C ASP A 61 -3.16 -1.36 -10.01
N ASN A 62 -3.56 -2.44 -9.34
CA ASN A 62 -4.32 -3.54 -9.92
C ASN A 62 -5.75 -3.58 -9.35
N SER A 63 -6.55 -2.59 -9.75
CA SER A 63 -7.99 -2.55 -9.51
C SER A 63 -8.70 -3.43 -10.54
N PHE A 64 -8.81 -4.73 -10.25
CA PHE A 64 -9.26 -5.75 -11.22
C PHE A 64 -10.70 -5.57 -11.70
N ASP A 65 -11.56 -4.95 -10.89
CA ASP A 65 -12.95 -4.65 -11.23
C ASP A 65 -13.13 -3.24 -11.85
N ASN A 66 -12.02 -2.53 -12.09
CA ASN A 66 -11.98 -1.30 -12.88
C ASN A 66 -11.47 -1.58 -14.30
N LEU A 67 -12.38 -1.51 -15.28
CA LEU A 67 -12.08 -1.83 -16.68
C LEU A 67 -10.93 -0.98 -17.26
N GLN A 68 -10.84 0.31 -16.92
CA GLN A 68 -9.78 1.16 -17.44
C GLN A 68 -8.42 0.71 -16.91
N VAL A 69 -8.32 0.45 -15.61
CA VAL A 69 -7.09 -0.02 -14.96
C VAL A 69 -6.70 -1.41 -15.49
N ALA A 70 -7.65 -2.32 -15.65
CA ALA A 70 -7.41 -3.65 -16.21
C ALA A 70 -6.84 -3.59 -17.64
N LEU A 71 -7.33 -2.66 -18.47
CA LEU A 71 -6.79 -2.44 -19.83
C LEU A 71 -5.37 -1.84 -19.82
N GLU A 72 -5.10 -0.92 -18.90
CA GLU A 72 -3.76 -0.35 -18.71
C GLU A 72 -2.76 -1.41 -18.23
N GLN A 73 -3.15 -2.24 -17.28
CA GLN A 73 -2.39 -3.40 -16.81
C GLN A 73 -2.07 -4.38 -17.94
N LYS A 74 -3.05 -4.68 -18.80
CA LYS A 74 -2.82 -5.56 -19.96
C LYS A 74 -1.77 -4.98 -20.91
N ARG A 75 -1.89 -3.70 -21.28
CA ARG A 75 -0.90 -3.02 -22.15
C ARG A 75 0.48 -2.96 -21.52
N LEU A 76 0.55 -2.71 -20.21
CA LEU A 76 1.81 -2.68 -19.47
C LEU A 76 2.54 -4.02 -19.57
N ARG A 77 1.82 -5.14 -19.37
CA ARG A 77 2.39 -6.49 -19.51
C ARG A 77 2.97 -6.73 -20.89
N GLU A 78 2.24 -6.39 -21.95
CA GLU A 78 2.73 -6.49 -23.34
C GLU A 78 4.04 -5.70 -23.54
N TYR A 79 4.16 -4.48 -22.98
CA TYR A 79 5.39 -3.69 -23.10
C TYR A 79 6.55 -4.19 -22.25
N VAL A 80 6.28 -4.91 -21.16
CA VAL A 80 7.33 -5.48 -20.31
C VAL A 80 7.85 -6.78 -20.87
N GLU A 81 7.01 -7.62 -21.50
CA GLU A 81 7.44 -8.87 -22.14
C GLU A 81 8.52 -8.64 -23.21
N GLU A 82 8.54 -7.45 -23.83
CA GLU A 82 9.55 -7.04 -24.81
C GLU A 82 10.87 -6.55 -24.17
N LYS A 83 10.98 -6.48 -22.84
CA LYS A 83 12.11 -5.86 -22.11
C LYS A 83 12.69 -6.79 -21.05
N ASN A 84 14.01 -6.93 -21.06
CA ASN A 84 14.74 -7.77 -20.09
C ASN A 84 15.15 -7.04 -18.80
N ASN A 85 15.10 -5.70 -18.80
CA ASN A 85 15.51 -4.85 -17.70
C ASN A 85 14.34 -4.24 -16.91
N VAL A 86 13.11 -4.71 -17.17
CA VAL A 86 11.90 -4.24 -16.49
C VAL A 86 11.23 -5.38 -15.75
N ALA A 87 10.88 -5.17 -14.48
CA ALA A 87 10.10 -6.09 -13.65
C ALA A 87 8.78 -5.45 -13.21
N LEU A 88 7.75 -6.27 -13.02
CA LEU A 88 6.45 -5.84 -12.53
C LEU A 88 6.21 -6.35 -11.12
N MET A 89 5.69 -5.48 -10.26
CA MET A 89 5.06 -5.87 -9.00
C MET A 89 3.55 -5.78 -9.16
N ASN A 90 2.85 -6.86 -8.84
CA ASN A 90 1.40 -6.96 -8.92
C ASN A 90 0.80 -6.70 -7.53
N ILE A 91 0.34 -5.47 -7.32
CA ILE A 91 -0.25 -5.02 -6.05
C ILE A 91 -1.58 -4.33 -6.37
N VAL A 92 -2.62 -4.57 -5.57
CA VAL A 92 -3.93 -3.92 -5.73
C VAL A 92 -3.77 -2.39 -5.70
N CYS A 93 -3.21 -1.86 -4.61
CA CYS A 93 -2.76 -0.48 -4.45
C CYS A 93 -1.90 -0.36 -3.18
N PHE A 94 -1.35 0.83 -2.88
CA PHE A 94 -0.58 1.00 -1.65
C PHE A 94 -1.45 0.87 -0.38
N GLU A 95 -2.71 1.31 -0.41
CA GLU A 95 -3.61 1.16 0.73
C GLU A 95 -3.86 -0.32 1.04
N TYR A 96 -3.89 -1.18 0.03
CA TYR A 96 -4.02 -2.62 0.22
C TYR A 96 -2.85 -3.19 1.03
N ILE A 97 -1.60 -2.77 0.76
CA ILE A 97 -0.42 -3.19 1.52
C ILE A 97 -0.61 -2.88 3.02
N LEU A 98 -1.07 -1.67 3.33
CA LEU A 98 -1.28 -1.26 4.72
C LEU A 98 -2.51 -1.94 5.33
N LEU A 99 -3.55 -2.21 4.54
CA LEU A 99 -4.75 -2.90 5.01
C LEU A 99 -4.47 -4.37 5.32
N GLU A 100 -3.76 -5.08 4.46
CA GLU A 100 -3.44 -6.51 4.65
C GLU A 100 -2.41 -6.74 5.75
N PHE A 101 -1.65 -5.70 6.11
CA PHE A 101 -0.61 -5.78 7.13
C PHE A 101 -1.14 -6.42 8.42
N ARG A 102 -0.58 -7.60 8.75
CA ARG A 102 -1.12 -8.46 9.81
C ARG A 102 -1.25 -7.75 11.16
N LYS A 103 -0.30 -6.89 11.52
CA LYS A 103 -0.29 -6.17 12.79
C LYS A 103 -0.95 -4.79 12.73
N LEU A 104 -1.71 -4.48 11.68
CA LEU A 104 -2.36 -3.17 11.52
C LEU A 104 -3.17 -2.79 12.77
N ILE A 105 -4.08 -3.68 13.22
CA ILE A 105 -4.96 -3.42 14.37
C ILE A 105 -4.13 -3.21 15.65
N ASP A 106 -3.13 -4.05 15.89
CA ASP A 106 -2.23 -3.94 17.04
C ASP A 106 -1.36 -2.68 17.01
N TRP A 107 -1.17 -2.06 15.84
CA TRP A 107 -0.40 -0.82 15.71
C TRP A 107 -1.28 0.40 15.92
N ILE A 108 -2.48 0.41 15.33
CA ILE A 108 -3.39 1.56 15.36
C ILE A 108 -4.06 1.71 16.73
N TYR A 109 -4.40 0.62 17.42
CA TYR A 109 -5.13 0.65 18.69
C TYR A 109 -4.27 0.15 19.84
N ALA A 110 -4.43 0.75 21.01
CA ALA A 110 -3.94 0.16 22.25
C ALA A 110 -4.89 -0.97 22.72
N PRO A 111 -4.41 -1.94 23.53
CA PRO A 111 -5.24 -3.09 23.94
C PRO A 111 -6.59 -2.76 24.58
N GLU A 112 -6.70 -1.62 25.27
CA GLU A 112 -7.92 -1.15 25.95
C GLU A 112 -8.62 -0.01 25.20
N ASP A 113 -8.27 0.23 23.94
CA ASP A 113 -8.81 1.32 23.14
C ASP A 113 -10.29 1.06 22.76
N GLU A 114 -11.15 2.05 23.01
CA GLU A 114 -12.56 2.00 22.67
C GLU A 114 -12.82 1.83 21.16
N PHE A 115 -11.83 2.14 20.30
CA PHE A 115 -11.95 1.94 18.87
C PHE A 115 -12.09 0.47 18.47
N HIS A 116 -11.61 -0.49 19.26
CA HIS A 116 -11.87 -1.91 19.04
C HIS A 116 -13.37 -2.22 19.00
N ILE A 117 -14.15 -1.56 19.87
CA ILE A 117 -15.60 -1.74 19.94
C ILE A 117 -16.28 -0.87 18.87
N LYS A 118 -15.91 0.41 18.80
CA LYS A 118 -16.55 1.38 17.88
C LYS A 118 -16.36 1.04 16.41
N ARG A 119 -15.28 0.33 16.05
CA ARG A 119 -14.92 -0.03 14.66
C ARG A 119 -15.00 -1.52 14.39
N ALA A 120 -15.64 -2.31 15.27
CA ALA A 120 -15.78 -3.75 15.10
C ALA A 120 -16.35 -4.15 13.72
N GLY A 121 -17.33 -3.41 13.19
CA GLY A 121 -17.87 -3.63 11.84
C GLY A 121 -16.85 -3.37 10.73
N VAL A 122 -15.99 -2.37 10.89
CA VAL A 122 -14.92 -2.05 9.92
C VAL A 122 -13.81 -3.12 9.98
N ILE A 123 -13.49 -3.62 11.17
CA ILE A 123 -12.55 -4.73 11.37
C ILE A 123 -13.08 -6.00 10.71
N ALA A 124 -14.36 -6.33 10.90
CA ALA A 124 -14.99 -7.48 10.25
C ALA A 124 -15.00 -7.34 8.71
N ALA A 125 -15.31 -6.15 8.19
CA ALA A 125 -15.25 -5.86 6.76
C ALA A 125 -13.82 -6.01 6.21
N ARG A 126 -12.80 -5.55 6.96
CA ARG A 126 -11.38 -5.78 6.64
C ARG A 126 -11.06 -7.26 6.51
N GLU A 127 -11.44 -8.07 7.49
CA GLU A 127 -11.15 -9.52 7.45
C GLU A 127 -11.76 -10.15 6.19
N LYS A 128 -13.03 -9.84 5.89
CA LYS A 128 -13.72 -10.38 4.73
C LYS A 128 -13.16 -9.92 3.38
N ILE A 129 -12.80 -8.65 3.24
CA ILE A 129 -12.23 -8.16 1.97
C ILE A 129 -10.85 -8.78 1.72
N LEU A 130 -10.04 -8.95 2.76
CA LEU A 130 -8.73 -9.59 2.66
C LEU A 130 -8.87 -11.07 2.28
N ASP A 131 -9.76 -11.81 2.94
CA ASP A 131 -10.06 -13.22 2.60
C ASP A 131 -10.48 -13.37 1.13
N SER A 132 -11.34 -12.49 0.64
CA SER A 132 -11.82 -12.49 -0.75
C SER A 132 -10.67 -12.24 -1.74
N ILE A 133 -9.87 -11.19 -1.51
CA ILE A 133 -8.75 -10.85 -2.39
C ILE A 133 -7.69 -11.97 -2.41
N GLN A 134 -7.34 -12.51 -1.24
CA GLN A 134 -6.30 -13.54 -1.11
C GLN A 134 -6.74 -14.90 -1.67
N SER A 135 -8.02 -15.24 -1.59
CA SER A 135 -8.57 -16.45 -2.22
C SER A 135 -8.77 -16.31 -3.74
N GLY A 136 -8.65 -15.09 -4.27
CA GLY A 136 -8.96 -14.78 -5.67
C GLY A 136 -10.46 -14.75 -5.96
N ASP A 137 -11.31 -14.77 -4.93
CA ASP A 137 -12.75 -14.59 -5.07
C ASP A 137 -13.07 -13.12 -5.34
N MET A 138 -13.57 -12.85 -6.54
CA MET A 138 -13.90 -11.50 -7.00
C MET A 138 -15.31 -11.06 -6.59
N ASP A 139 -16.12 -11.92 -5.95
CA ASP A 139 -17.50 -11.61 -5.53
C ASP A 139 -17.58 -11.02 -4.11
N TYR A 140 -16.60 -10.21 -3.73
CA TYR A 140 -16.57 -9.57 -2.41
C TYR A 140 -17.78 -8.64 -2.18
N LYS A 141 -18.41 -8.15 -3.26
CA LYS A 141 -19.59 -7.28 -3.19
C LYS A 141 -20.84 -8.01 -2.70
N ALA A 142 -20.86 -9.34 -2.75
CA ALA A 142 -21.92 -10.17 -2.17
C ALA A 142 -21.71 -10.50 -0.68
N ILE A 143 -20.55 -10.16 -0.11
CA ILE A 143 -20.22 -10.52 1.28
C ILE A 143 -20.99 -9.63 2.26
N LYS A 144 -21.72 -10.27 3.16
CA LYS A 144 -22.61 -9.61 4.14
C LYS A 144 -21.92 -8.50 4.93
N GLU A 145 -20.76 -8.78 5.53
CA GLU A 145 -20.03 -7.82 6.37
C GLU A 145 -19.56 -6.59 5.58
N ILE A 146 -19.25 -6.76 4.29
CA ILE A 146 -18.84 -5.68 3.40
C ILE A 146 -20.07 -4.83 3.01
N ILE A 147 -21.20 -5.45 2.70
CA ILE A 147 -22.48 -4.76 2.42
C ILE A 147 -22.97 -3.98 3.64
N GLU A 148 -22.86 -4.58 4.83
CA GLU A 148 -23.25 -3.93 6.09
C GLU A 148 -22.36 -2.71 6.39
N TYR A 149 -21.07 -2.80 6.08
CA TYR A 149 -20.13 -1.67 6.18
C TYR A 149 -20.40 -0.59 5.13
N ASP A 150 -20.61 -0.96 3.86
CA ASP A 150 -20.82 -0.04 2.76
C ASP A 150 -22.05 -0.40 1.92
N LYS A 151 -23.16 0.28 2.18
CA LYS A 151 -24.43 0.07 1.48
C LYS A 151 -24.38 0.40 -0.01
N ASN A 152 -23.37 1.15 -0.45
CA ASN A 152 -23.17 1.52 -1.85
C ASN A 152 -21.95 0.78 -2.45
N ILE A 153 -21.62 -0.41 -1.95
CA ILE A 153 -20.45 -1.18 -2.40
C ILE A 153 -20.39 -1.40 -3.91
N ASP A 154 -21.55 -1.48 -4.59
CA ASP A 154 -21.64 -1.60 -6.05
C ASP A 154 -21.06 -0.41 -6.81
N GLU A 155 -21.02 0.77 -6.18
CA GLU A 155 -20.43 2.00 -6.73
C GLU A 155 -18.92 2.10 -6.49
N HIS A 156 -18.35 1.21 -5.68
CA HIS A 156 -16.93 1.20 -5.33
C HIS A 156 -16.20 0.05 -6.00
N ASN A 157 -15.07 0.37 -6.62
CA ASN A 157 -14.09 -0.63 -7.03
C ASN A 157 -13.24 -1.12 -5.85
N VAL A 158 -12.41 -2.14 -6.05
CA VAL A 158 -11.62 -2.76 -4.98
C VAL A 158 -10.65 -1.77 -4.30
N GLU A 159 -10.02 -0.90 -5.09
CA GLU A 159 -9.13 0.15 -4.60
C GLU A 159 -9.87 1.13 -3.68
N GLN A 160 -11.07 1.57 -4.08
CA GLN A 160 -11.90 2.50 -3.31
C GLN A 160 -12.37 1.91 -1.98
N ILE A 161 -12.85 0.66 -1.97
CA ILE A 161 -13.31 0.04 -0.73
C ILE A 161 -12.15 -0.25 0.23
N VAL A 162 -11.01 -0.70 -0.29
CA VAL A 162 -9.79 -0.94 0.51
C VAL A 162 -9.29 0.36 1.13
N ALA A 163 -9.19 1.44 0.35
CA ALA A 163 -8.78 2.74 0.85
C ALA A 163 -9.74 3.30 1.89
N LYS A 164 -11.06 3.11 1.70
CA LYS A 164 -12.10 3.55 2.63
C LYS A 164 -12.02 2.80 3.96
N ILE A 165 -11.89 1.46 3.94
CA ILE A 165 -11.72 0.65 5.15
C ILE A 165 -10.43 1.05 5.88
N LEU A 166 -9.31 1.20 5.16
CA LEU A 166 -8.05 1.64 5.77
C LEU A 166 -8.19 3.01 6.43
N PHE A 167 -8.80 3.98 5.75
CA PHE A 167 -9.06 5.29 6.33
C PHE A 167 -9.93 5.18 7.59
N ASP A 168 -11.04 4.44 7.54
CA ASP A 168 -11.92 4.31 8.71
C ASP A 168 -11.27 3.56 9.87
N LEU A 169 -10.35 2.62 9.63
CA LEU A 169 -9.56 1.98 10.68
C LEU A 169 -8.50 2.92 11.26
N THR A 170 -7.87 3.73 10.43
CA THR A 170 -6.71 4.52 10.84
C THR A 170 -7.05 5.95 11.26
N ARG A 171 -8.24 6.46 10.92
CA ARG A 171 -8.63 7.85 11.20
C ARG A 171 -8.59 8.18 12.68
N ASN A 172 -8.26 9.42 13.02
CA ASN A 172 -8.04 9.88 14.40
C ASN A 172 -6.95 9.10 15.15
N THR A 173 -5.94 8.58 14.45
CA THR A 173 -4.75 7.98 15.05
C THR A 173 -3.50 8.60 14.42
N GLY A 174 -2.34 8.48 15.08
CA GLY A 174 -1.07 8.89 14.47
C GLY A 174 -0.67 8.09 13.22
N LEU A 175 -1.42 7.02 12.92
CA LEU A 175 -1.29 6.13 11.76
C LEU A 175 -2.39 6.39 10.71
N GLU A 176 -3.14 7.50 10.78
CA GLU A 176 -4.16 7.84 9.78
C GLU A 176 -3.61 7.82 8.35
N VAL A 177 -4.31 7.15 7.43
CA VAL A 177 -4.00 7.13 6.00
C VAL A 177 -5.19 7.68 5.24
N SER A 178 -4.95 8.71 4.44
CA SER A 178 -5.94 9.29 3.53
C SER A 178 -5.35 9.42 2.13
N LYS A 179 -6.18 9.77 1.15
CA LYS A 179 -5.74 10.04 -0.23
C LYS A 179 -4.62 11.08 -0.33
N GLY A 180 -4.52 12.00 0.63
CA GLY A 180 -3.56 13.11 0.61
C GLY A 180 -2.40 12.98 1.60
N SER A 181 -2.52 12.12 2.62
CA SER A 181 -1.62 12.10 3.77
C SER A 181 -1.38 10.69 4.28
N ILE A 182 -0.16 10.45 4.77
CA ILE A 182 0.19 9.28 5.54
C ILE A 182 0.65 9.74 6.91
N GLY A 183 0.08 9.16 7.96
CA GLY A 183 0.34 9.53 9.35
C GLY A 183 1.82 9.38 9.70
N ASP A 184 2.32 10.32 10.51
CA ASP A 184 3.74 10.39 10.87
C ASP A 184 4.25 9.11 11.54
N CYS A 185 3.40 8.37 12.25
CA CYS A 185 3.77 7.09 12.87
C CYS A 185 4.20 6.04 11.85
N TRP A 186 3.76 6.09 10.60
CA TRP A 186 4.23 5.17 9.57
C TRP A 186 5.68 5.45 9.19
N ILE A 187 6.03 6.72 9.03
CA ILE A 187 7.24 7.15 8.32
C ILE A 187 8.33 7.77 9.21
N LYS A 188 8.04 7.99 10.50
CA LYS A 188 8.97 8.47 11.53
C LYS A 188 8.93 7.52 12.73
N SER A 189 9.94 7.53 13.60
CA SER A 189 9.84 6.83 14.88
C SER A 189 8.62 7.38 15.61
N CYS A 190 7.66 6.50 15.93
CA CYS A 190 6.41 6.93 16.54
C CYS A 190 6.68 7.44 17.96
N CYS A 191 5.76 8.28 18.48
CA CYS A 191 5.72 8.74 19.86
C CYS A 191 6.72 9.85 20.25
N ASP A 192 7.58 10.30 19.33
CA ASP A 192 8.58 11.36 19.58
C ASP A 192 8.29 12.71 18.88
N TRP A 193 7.14 12.88 18.20
CA TRP A 193 6.84 14.12 17.49
C TRP A 193 6.27 15.21 18.42
N LYS A 194 6.61 16.47 18.12
CA LYS A 194 6.36 17.63 19.00
C LYS A 194 4.88 17.96 19.24
N GLU A 195 4.01 17.58 18.32
CA GLU A 195 2.57 17.94 18.33
C GLU A 195 1.67 16.86 18.96
N ARG A 196 2.26 15.81 19.55
CA ARG A 196 1.51 14.71 20.14
C ARG A 196 0.71 15.15 21.38
N ALA A 197 -0.59 14.91 21.37
CA ALA A 197 -1.46 15.08 22.53
C ALA A 197 -1.34 13.90 23.51
N LYS A 198 -1.73 14.10 24.78
CA LYS A 198 -1.59 13.07 25.82
C LYS A 198 -2.49 11.85 25.58
N ASP A 199 -3.59 12.07 24.90
CA ASP A 199 -4.60 11.10 24.48
C ASP A 199 -4.33 10.49 23.10
N ASP A 200 -3.26 10.91 22.41
CA ASP A 200 -2.77 10.23 21.20
C ASP A 200 -2.09 8.91 21.58
N ILE A 201 -2.91 7.91 21.86
CA ILE A 201 -2.49 6.55 22.21
C ILE A 201 -2.57 5.67 20.95
N CYS A 202 -1.52 4.89 20.71
CA CYS A 202 -1.53 3.82 19.70
C CYS A 202 -0.82 2.59 20.27
N GLY A 203 -0.96 1.44 19.62
CA GLY A 203 -0.38 0.19 20.11
C GLY A 203 1.15 0.13 20.03
N LEU A 204 1.78 1.05 19.29
CA LEU A 204 3.24 1.18 19.23
C LEU A 204 3.87 1.93 20.41
N ASN A 205 3.08 2.46 21.33
CA ASN A 205 3.55 3.27 22.46
C ASN A 205 4.62 2.59 23.32
N TYR A 206 4.55 1.26 23.45
CA TYR A 206 5.46 0.49 24.31
C TYR A 206 6.66 -0.07 23.55
N SER A 207 6.51 -0.40 22.27
CA SER A 207 7.55 -1.04 21.47
C SER A 207 8.57 -0.04 20.92
N LYS A 208 8.18 1.23 20.71
CA LYS A 208 9.06 2.31 20.21
C LYS A 208 9.92 1.88 19.01
N LEU A 209 9.28 1.20 18.06
CA LEU A 209 9.97 0.65 16.90
C LEU A 209 10.70 1.74 16.11
N SER A 210 11.92 1.44 15.68
CA SER A 210 12.64 2.30 14.75
C SER A 210 11.93 2.35 13.39
N ILE A 211 12.27 3.33 12.56
CA ILE A 211 11.71 3.40 11.20
C ILE A 211 12.09 2.16 10.40
N TYR A 212 13.34 1.68 10.53
CA TYR A 212 13.81 0.45 9.89
C TYR A 212 12.97 -0.75 10.34
N ASP A 213 12.79 -0.96 11.65
CA ASP A 213 12.03 -2.10 12.16
C ASP A 213 10.58 -2.08 11.69
N LYS A 214 9.95 -0.89 11.64
CA LYS A 214 8.59 -0.76 11.12
C LYS A 214 8.52 -1.15 9.65
N MET A 215 9.42 -0.62 8.82
CA MET A 215 9.45 -0.93 7.40
C MET A 215 9.73 -2.42 7.16
N LYS A 216 10.64 -3.02 7.93
CA LYS A 216 10.96 -4.44 7.87
C LYS A 216 9.77 -5.33 8.23
N ILE A 217 9.07 -5.00 9.32
CA ILE A 217 7.87 -5.75 9.73
C ILE A 217 6.75 -5.62 8.68
N ILE A 218 6.52 -4.42 8.12
CA ILE A 218 5.54 -4.25 7.04
C ILE A 218 5.94 -5.10 5.83
N TYR A 219 7.21 -5.05 5.43
CA TYR A 219 7.72 -5.89 4.34
C TYR A 219 7.49 -7.39 4.59
N GLU A 220 7.82 -7.88 5.78
CA GLU A 220 7.73 -9.31 6.14
C GLU A 220 6.29 -9.83 6.27
N GLU A 221 5.35 -8.96 6.64
CA GLU A 221 3.97 -9.29 7.02
C GLU A 221 2.92 -8.79 5.99
N THR A 222 3.34 -8.51 4.75
CA THR A 222 2.48 -8.10 3.62
C THR A 222 2.90 -8.82 2.34
N CYS A 223 2.16 -8.60 1.24
CA CYS A 223 2.51 -9.11 -0.09
C CYS A 223 3.86 -8.59 -0.60
N LEU A 224 4.42 -7.52 0.00
CA LEU A 224 5.71 -6.95 -0.40
C LEU A 224 6.85 -7.97 -0.38
N LYS A 225 6.87 -8.90 0.58
CA LYS A 225 7.90 -9.95 0.63
C LYS A 225 7.96 -10.77 -0.65
N GLU A 226 6.80 -11.24 -1.10
CA GLU A 226 6.67 -12.01 -2.33
C GLU A 226 6.93 -11.12 -3.56
N GLN A 227 6.32 -9.94 -3.61
CA GLN A 227 6.44 -9.03 -4.76
C GLN A 227 7.88 -8.54 -4.96
N PHE A 228 8.63 -8.28 -3.89
CA PHE A 228 10.05 -7.94 -3.97
C PHE A 228 10.86 -9.12 -4.50
N SER A 229 10.59 -10.34 -4.03
CA SER A 229 11.26 -11.54 -4.54
C SER A 229 11.00 -11.74 -6.04
N ILE A 230 9.75 -11.62 -6.48
CA ILE A 230 9.36 -11.67 -7.90
C ILE A 230 10.07 -10.58 -8.71
N ALA A 231 10.15 -9.36 -8.16
CA ALA A 231 10.83 -8.23 -8.78
C ALA A 231 12.36 -8.29 -8.69
N GLY A 232 12.95 -9.34 -8.10
CA GLY A 232 14.38 -9.49 -7.90
C GLY A 232 15.00 -8.39 -7.03
N LEU A 233 14.27 -7.96 -6.00
CA LEU A 233 14.72 -7.00 -4.99
C LEU A 233 15.30 -7.70 -3.77
N GLU A 234 16.51 -7.29 -3.39
CA GLU A 234 17.18 -7.73 -2.16
C GLU A 234 16.98 -6.70 -1.06
N VAL A 235 16.49 -7.15 0.09
CA VAL A 235 16.29 -6.33 1.30
C VAL A 235 17.49 -6.50 2.23
N ALA A 236 18.02 -5.38 2.74
CA ALA A 236 19.15 -5.32 3.66
C ALA A 236 18.81 -5.73 5.11
#